data_AF-A0A093Z5L2-F1
#
_entry.id   AF-A0A093Z5L2-F1
#
_cell.length_a   1.000
_cell.length_b   1.000
_cell.length_c   1.000
_cell.angle_alpha   90.00
_cell.angle_beta   90.00
_cell.angle_gamma   90.00
#
_symmetry.space_group_name_H-M   'P 1'
#
loop_
_entity.id
_entity.type
_entity.pdbx_description
1 polymer ?
#
loop_
_entity_poly.entity_id
_entity_poly.type
_entity_poly.pdbx_seq_one_letter_code
_entity_poly.pdbx_strand_id
1 'polypeptide(L)'
;MPREGGFHPFKGRVSRHFGDSLSPDDAYLSYYDTRLTKEDVDTLKDDWLTDNTISFWEEYLEREQLSQYPTSHIVLLRPSMAFMLMQTPNPHTLREALPDFSRTTHIFLPINDARNVSVAEGGSHWSLLLVSIIDGVAFHYDSLSPSNWNEANNATQKLSILIGKPLRFMNLDDSPQQENGSDCGVYVCIQMRHLLLKRLLSANAKEKISMSMGGKMVDANGGRKEMLRIIETFRKEGERRRS
;
A
#
# COMPACT_ATOMS: atom_id res chain seq x y z
N MET A 1 28.86 20.31 68.70
CA MET A 1 29.42 18.95 68.47
C MET A 1 28.34 18.12 67.78
N PRO A 2 28.62 17.26 66.79
CA PRO A 2 29.17 17.53 65.44
C PRO A 2 28.21 16.96 64.33
N ARG A 3 28.37 17.09 63.00
CA ARG A 3 29.29 17.80 62.08
C ARG A 3 28.57 18.10 60.72
N GLU A 4 29.33 18.50 59.70
CA GLU A 4 28.94 18.71 58.29
C GLU A 4 28.87 17.42 57.43
N GLY A 5 28.35 17.55 56.21
CA GLY A 5 28.54 16.60 55.07
C GLY A 5 27.26 15.82 54.68
N GLY A 6 26.96 15.59 53.41
CA GLY A 6 27.65 15.94 52.16
C GLY A 6 26.87 15.46 50.92
N PHE A 7 27.40 15.79 49.74
CA PHE A 7 26.85 15.61 48.38
C PHE A 7 26.24 14.24 48.00
N HIS A 8 25.42 14.28 46.91
CA HIS A 8 24.82 13.18 46.16
C HIS A 8 25.65 11.88 46.01
N PRO A 9 24.95 10.77 45.72
CA PRO A 9 25.13 10.23 44.35
C PRO A 9 23.81 10.01 43.60
N PHE A 10 23.82 10.40 42.32
CA PHE A 10 22.86 9.95 41.31
C PHE A 10 22.88 8.42 41.18
N LYS A 11 21.70 7.76 41.29
CA LYS A 11 21.47 6.44 40.68
C LYS A 11 20.00 6.03 40.52
N GLY A 12 19.16 6.98 40.10
CA GLY A 12 17.89 6.65 39.46
C GLY A 12 18.14 6.37 37.97
N ARG A 13 17.97 5.12 37.51
CA ARG A 13 18.00 4.79 36.08
C ARG A 13 16.90 5.58 35.39
N VAL A 14 17.27 6.54 34.53
CA VAL A 14 16.34 7.09 33.55
C VAL A 14 16.06 5.98 32.54
N SER A 15 14.95 5.26 32.74
CA SER A 15 14.37 4.43 31.68
C SER A 15 13.94 5.38 30.57
N ARG A 16 14.73 5.45 29.50
CA ARG A 16 14.38 6.19 28.28
C ARG A 16 13.28 5.42 27.54
N HIS A 17 12.05 5.57 28.01
CA HIS A 17 10.86 5.27 27.22
C HIS A 17 10.73 6.32 26.11
N PHE A 18 11.54 6.18 25.06
CA PHE A 18 11.44 6.96 23.81
C PHE A 18 10.26 6.47 22.92
N GLY A 19 9.17 6.01 23.54
CA GLY A 19 7.98 5.50 22.85
C GLY A 19 6.76 6.42 22.93
N ASP A 20 6.62 7.19 24.01
CA ASP A 20 5.36 7.83 24.41
C ASP A 20 5.31 9.35 24.16
N SER A 21 6.13 9.88 23.24
CA SER A 21 6.31 11.32 23.05
C SER A 21 6.16 11.81 21.60
N LEU A 22 5.41 11.09 20.76
CA LEU A 22 5.05 11.50 19.41
C LEU A 22 3.54 11.76 19.37
N SER A 23 3.16 12.94 18.89
CA SER A 23 1.79 13.28 18.51
C SER A 23 1.39 12.55 17.21
N PRO A 24 0.08 12.40 16.90
CA PRO A 24 -0.38 11.68 15.71
C PRO A 24 0.28 12.13 14.40
N ASP A 25 0.41 13.45 14.19
CA ASP A 25 1.00 14.08 13.01
C ASP A 25 2.54 13.96 12.90
N ASP A 26 3.24 13.56 13.97
CA ASP A 26 4.70 13.56 13.98
C ASP A 26 5.28 12.55 12.99
N ALA A 27 6.37 12.93 12.31
CA ALA A 27 7.06 12.06 11.37
C ALA A 27 7.60 10.80 12.09
N TYR A 28 7.11 9.62 11.70
CA TYR A 28 7.59 8.34 12.22
C TYR A 28 8.67 7.73 11.34
N LEU A 29 8.47 7.77 10.02
CA LEU A 29 9.41 7.28 9.01
C LEU A 29 9.29 8.12 7.74
N SER A 30 10.42 8.50 7.16
CA SER A 30 10.53 8.93 5.76
C SER A 30 11.28 7.85 4.99
N TYR A 31 10.64 7.29 3.96
CA TYR A 31 11.19 6.24 3.11
C TYR A 31 10.91 6.60 1.65
N TYR A 32 11.96 7.06 0.97
CA TYR A 32 11.90 7.64 -0.38
C TYR A 32 10.78 8.69 -0.49
N ASP A 33 9.84 8.49 -1.42
CA ASP A 33 8.76 9.42 -1.73
C ASP A 33 7.55 9.29 -0.77
N THR A 34 7.67 8.47 0.26
CA THR A 34 6.63 8.24 1.28
C THR A 34 7.06 8.72 2.67
N ARG A 35 6.11 9.29 3.42
CA ARG A 35 6.28 9.67 4.83
C ARG A 35 5.12 9.13 5.64
N LEU A 36 5.43 8.30 6.63
CA LEU A 36 4.49 7.83 7.63
C LEU A 36 4.50 8.77 8.83
N THR A 37 3.33 9.16 9.30
CA THR A 37 3.09 9.80 10.60
C THR A 37 3.05 8.76 11.73
N LYS A 38 2.87 9.20 12.97
CA LYS A 38 2.67 8.31 14.12
C LYS A 38 1.33 7.57 14.03
N GLU A 39 0.30 8.26 13.52
CA GLU A 39 -1.04 7.76 13.27
C GLU A 39 -1.06 6.66 12.19
N ASP A 40 -0.42 6.90 11.04
CA ASP A 40 -0.27 5.91 9.96
C ASP A 40 0.24 4.57 10.49
N VAL A 41 1.23 4.60 11.39
CA VAL A 41 1.82 3.41 12.01
C VAL A 41 0.97 2.80 13.12
N ASP A 42 0.11 3.59 13.79
CA ASP A 42 -0.84 3.05 14.77
C ASP A 42 -2.00 2.31 14.10
N THR A 43 -2.47 2.75 12.92
CA THR A 43 -3.54 2.04 12.18
C THR A 43 -3.20 0.58 11.89
N LEU A 44 -1.91 0.27 11.68
CA LEU A 44 -1.42 -1.09 11.47
C LEU A 44 -1.71 -2.03 12.65
N LYS A 45 -2.01 -1.53 13.85
CA LYS A 45 -2.28 -2.37 15.02
C LYS A 45 -3.62 -3.11 14.92
N ASP A 46 -4.71 -2.39 14.64
CA ASP A 46 -6.07 -2.95 14.60
C ASP A 46 -7.09 -2.07 13.84
N ASP A 47 -6.63 -1.16 12.95
CA ASP A 47 -7.48 -0.18 12.27
C ASP A 47 -7.32 -0.20 10.74
N TRP A 48 -8.09 0.64 10.04
CA TRP A 48 -8.06 0.81 8.58
C TRP A 48 -6.71 1.38 8.13
N LEU A 49 -6.09 0.77 7.12
CA LEU A 49 -4.83 1.30 6.59
C LEU A 49 -5.08 2.61 5.83
N THR A 50 -4.25 3.61 6.10
CA THR A 50 -4.25 4.90 5.39
C THR A 50 -3.60 4.80 4.00
N ASP A 51 -3.86 5.80 3.16
CA ASP A 51 -3.17 6.03 1.89
C ASP A 51 -1.64 5.96 2.04
N ASN A 52 -1.08 6.54 3.11
CA ASN A 52 0.36 6.57 3.35
C ASN A 52 0.90 5.18 3.69
N THR A 53 0.17 4.38 4.49
CA THR A 53 0.57 3.02 4.84
C THR A 53 0.56 2.09 3.63
N ILE A 54 -0.44 2.21 2.75
CA ILE A 54 -0.46 1.47 1.47
C ILE A 54 0.64 1.99 0.53
N SER A 55 0.82 3.30 0.42
CA SER A 55 1.90 3.93 -0.38
C SER A 55 3.28 3.44 0.05
N PHE A 56 3.56 3.38 1.35
CA PHE A 56 4.81 2.86 1.89
C PHE A 56 5.02 1.38 1.52
N TRP A 57 3.96 0.57 1.54
CA TRP A 57 4.06 -0.83 1.15
C TRP A 57 4.41 -0.99 -0.34
N GLU A 58 3.80 -0.18 -1.21
CA GLU A 58 4.17 -0.13 -2.63
C GLU A 58 5.61 0.34 -2.83
N GLU A 59 6.02 1.41 -2.17
CA GLU A 59 7.38 1.94 -2.21
C GLU A 59 8.40 0.87 -1.77
N TYR A 60 8.12 0.13 -0.70
CA TYR A 60 8.92 -1.00 -0.25
C TYR A 60 9.00 -2.12 -1.32
N LEU A 61 7.87 -2.50 -1.93
CA LEU A 61 7.87 -3.50 -3.00
C LEU A 61 8.65 -3.03 -4.24
N GLU A 62 8.56 -1.75 -4.59
CA GLU A 62 9.31 -1.16 -5.70
C GLU A 62 10.83 -1.17 -5.45
N ARG A 63 11.25 -0.62 -4.30
CA ARG A 63 12.67 -0.42 -3.98
C ARG A 63 13.39 -1.71 -3.59
N GLU A 64 12.74 -2.61 -2.87
CA GLU A 64 13.38 -3.82 -2.33
C GLU A 64 13.11 -5.09 -3.14
N GLN A 65 12.04 -5.14 -3.95
CA GLN A 65 11.68 -6.34 -4.73
C GLN A 65 11.77 -6.10 -6.25
N LEU A 66 11.02 -5.15 -6.80
CA LEU A 66 11.00 -4.88 -8.25
C LEU A 66 12.34 -4.40 -8.80
N SER A 67 13.14 -3.69 -7.99
CA SER A 67 14.51 -3.27 -8.33
C SER A 67 15.43 -4.43 -8.74
N GLN A 68 15.15 -5.65 -8.26
CA GLN A 68 15.88 -6.88 -8.63
C GLN A 68 15.51 -7.39 -10.04
N TYR A 69 14.46 -6.83 -10.66
CA TYR A 69 13.91 -7.22 -11.95
C TYR A 69 13.86 -6.01 -12.91
N PRO A 70 15.01 -5.43 -13.31
CA PRO A 70 15.08 -4.17 -14.09
C PRO A 70 14.50 -4.27 -15.52
N THR A 71 14.23 -5.49 -16.01
CA THR A 71 13.53 -5.75 -17.27
C THR A 71 12.01 -5.86 -17.12
N SER A 72 11.49 -5.86 -15.89
CA SER A 72 10.06 -5.78 -15.63
C SER A 72 9.58 -4.34 -15.84
N HIS A 73 8.37 -4.18 -16.36
CA HIS A 73 7.73 -2.88 -16.60
C HIS A 73 6.39 -2.86 -15.90
N ILE A 74 6.45 -2.97 -14.57
CA ILE A 74 5.30 -2.99 -13.66
C ILE A 74 5.28 -1.67 -12.90
N VAL A 75 4.11 -1.05 -12.80
CA VAL A 75 3.88 0.14 -11.98
C VAL A 75 2.98 -0.23 -10.80
N LEU A 76 3.33 0.21 -9.59
CA LEU A 76 2.38 0.25 -8.47
C LEU A 76 1.92 1.70 -8.37
N LEU A 77 0.64 1.96 -8.59
CA LEU A 77 0.10 3.31 -8.69
C LEU A 77 -0.46 3.72 -7.33
N ARG A 78 0.23 4.68 -6.68
CA ARG A 78 -0.09 5.14 -5.33
C ARG A 78 -1.59 5.44 -5.13
N PRO A 79 -2.19 5.13 -3.97
CA PRO A 79 -3.60 5.39 -3.65
C PRO A 79 -4.12 6.77 -4.10
N SER A 80 -3.37 7.83 -3.79
CA SER A 80 -3.71 9.21 -4.17
C SER A 80 -3.74 9.44 -5.69
N MET A 81 -2.88 8.77 -6.46
CA MET A 81 -2.86 8.78 -7.93
C MET A 81 -4.04 7.98 -8.51
N ALA A 82 -4.38 6.83 -7.92
CA ALA A 82 -5.55 6.05 -8.31
C ALA A 82 -6.87 6.81 -8.04
N PHE A 83 -6.96 7.47 -6.88
CA PHE A 83 -8.07 8.37 -6.55
C PHE A 83 -8.16 9.55 -7.53
N MET A 84 -7.04 10.25 -7.80
CA MET A 84 -6.99 11.32 -8.79
C MET A 84 -7.48 10.89 -10.18
N LEU A 85 -7.10 9.68 -10.62
CA LEU A 85 -7.57 9.08 -11.88
C LEU A 85 -9.09 8.86 -11.90
N MET A 86 -9.66 8.35 -10.81
CA MET A 86 -11.12 8.11 -10.71
C MET A 86 -11.93 9.41 -10.69
N GLN A 87 -11.46 10.42 -9.95
CA GLN A 87 -12.17 11.69 -9.76
C GLN A 87 -12.04 12.64 -10.96
N THR A 88 -10.97 12.55 -11.76
CA THR A 88 -10.76 13.46 -12.89
C THR A 88 -11.73 13.16 -14.04
N PRO A 89 -12.53 14.13 -14.51
CA PRO A 89 -13.51 13.89 -15.58
C PRO A 89 -12.89 13.38 -16.89
N ASN A 90 -11.81 14.02 -17.35
CA ASN A 90 -11.04 13.65 -18.55
C ASN A 90 -9.65 13.12 -18.16
N PRO A 91 -9.41 11.79 -18.15
CA PRO A 91 -8.13 11.21 -17.74
C PRO A 91 -6.91 11.76 -18.47
N HIS A 92 -7.04 12.21 -19.73
CA HIS A 92 -5.90 12.71 -20.51
C HIS A 92 -5.22 13.94 -19.90
N THR A 93 -5.89 14.72 -19.04
CA THR A 93 -5.26 15.85 -18.34
C THR A 93 -4.25 15.41 -17.27
N LEU A 94 -4.22 14.12 -16.91
CA LEU A 94 -3.32 13.56 -15.91
C LEU A 94 -2.01 13.00 -16.49
N ARG A 95 -1.77 13.09 -17.81
CA ARG A 95 -0.58 12.52 -18.46
C ARG A 95 0.76 13.05 -17.93
N GLU A 96 0.78 14.25 -17.36
CA GLU A 96 1.97 14.85 -16.76
C GLU A 96 2.04 14.64 -15.23
N ALA A 97 0.94 14.21 -14.61
CA ALA A 97 0.82 13.99 -13.16
C ALA A 97 0.93 12.51 -12.74
N LEU A 98 0.75 11.59 -13.69
CA LEU A 98 0.84 10.14 -13.49
C LEU A 98 2.10 9.57 -14.20
N PRO A 99 2.58 8.37 -13.80
CA PRO A 99 3.70 7.72 -14.47
C PRO A 99 3.49 7.51 -15.98
N ASP A 100 4.57 7.52 -16.75
CA ASP A 100 4.49 7.15 -18.17
C ASP A 100 4.20 5.63 -18.32
N PHE A 101 3.03 5.33 -18.87
CA PHE A 101 2.59 3.96 -19.12
C PHE A 101 3.04 3.39 -20.49
N SER A 102 3.82 4.13 -21.28
CA SER A 102 4.20 3.76 -22.66
C SER A 102 4.86 2.38 -22.78
N ARG A 103 5.68 2.00 -21.80
CA ARG A 103 6.38 0.71 -21.72
C ARG A 103 5.75 -0.28 -20.76
N THR A 104 4.74 0.12 -20.01
CA THR A 104 4.19 -0.63 -18.89
C THR A 104 3.40 -1.85 -19.38
N THR A 105 3.67 -3.01 -18.78
CA THR A 105 2.94 -4.25 -19.05
C THR A 105 1.84 -4.50 -18.02
N HIS A 106 2.09 -4.14 -16.76
CA HIS A 106 1.13 -4.31 -15.67
C HIS A 106 1.06 -3.08 -14.76
N ILE A 107 -0.13 -2.76 -14.26
CA ILE A 107 -0.34 -1.73 -13.24
C ILE A 107 -1.13 -2.33 -12.08
N PHE A 108 -0.66 -2.12 -10.85
CA PHE A 108 -1.45 -2.31 -9.64
C PHE A 108 -2.03 -0.96 -9.21
N LEU A 109 -3.32 -0.93 -8.85
CA LEU A 109 -4.00 0.25 -8.32
C LEU A 109 -4.79 -0.15 -7.07
N PRO A 110 -4.50 0.42 -5.89
CA PRO A 110 -5.42 0.42 -4.76
C PRO A 110 -6.68 1.22 -5.13
N ILE A 111 -7.85 0.64 -4.90
CA ILE A 111 -9.15 1.24 -5.19
C ILE A 111 -9.86 1.52 -3.86
N ASN A 112 -10.45 2.70 -3.77
CA ASN A 112 -11.21 3.19 -2.61
C ASN A 112 -12.53 3.79 -3.09
N ASP A 113 -13.59 3.66 -2.29
CA ASP A 113 -14.94 4.16 -2.54
C ASP A 113 -15.18 5.64 -2.18
N ALA A 114 -14.13 6.35 -1.76
CA ALA A 114 -14.12 7.79 -1.56
C ALA A 114 -14.71 8.55 -2.77
N ARG A 115 -15.66 9.45 -2.49
CA ARG A 115 -16.37 10.24 -3.53
C ARG A 115 -16.13 11.75 -3.46
N ASN A 116 -15.50 12.24 -2.39
CA ASN A 116 -15.34 13.67 -2.15
C ASN A 116 -13.86 14.01 -1.94
N VAL A 117 -13.26 14.68 -2.93
CA VAL A 117 -11.88 15.17 -2.89
C VAL A 117 -11.58 16.16 -1.76
N SER A 118 -12.62 16.74 -1.14
CA SER A 118 -12.51 17.72 -0.06
C SER A 118 -12.57 17.09 1.34
N VAL A 119 -12.77 15.78 1.44
CA VAL A 119 -12.79 15.03 2.71
C VAL A 119 -11.50 14.23 2.81
N ALA A 120 -10.61 14.64 3.72
CA ALA A 120 -9.47 13.83 4.09
C ALA A 120 -9.94 12.49 4.67
N GLU A 121 -9.23 11.41 4.35
CA GLU A 121 -9.54 10.04 4.82
C GLU A 121 -10.98 9.59 4.51
N GLY A 122 -11.53 10.11 3.41
CA GLY A 122 -12.82 9.65 2.88
C GLY A 122 -12.76 8.21 2.36
N GLY A 123 -13.93 7.59 2.27
CA GLY A 123 -14.09 6.19 1.87
C GLY A 123 -14.45 5.29 3.06
N SER A 124 -14.76 4.04 2.76
CA SER A 124 -15.09 2.99 3.72
C SER A 124 -14.45 1.63 3.42
N HIS A 125 -13.90 1.42 2.22
CA HIS A 125 -13.37 0.13 1.82
C HIS A 125 -12.24 0.19 0.78
N TRP A 126 -11.23 -0.65 0.97
CA TRP A 126 -10.10 -0.85 0.06
C TRP A 126 -10.24 -2.14 -0.74
N SER A 127 -10.01 -2.07 -2.05
CA SER A 127 -9.85 -3.23 -2.92
C SER A 127 -8.66 -3.05 -3.88
N LEU A 128 -8.30 -4.09 -4.63
CA LEU A 128 -7.13 -4.05 -5.53
C LEU A 128 -7.55 -4.28 -6.98
N LEU A 129 -7.04 -3.44 -7.89
CA LEU A 129 -7.12 -3.64 -9.33
C LEU A 129 -5.74 -3.96 -9.90
N LEU A 130 -5.58 -5.13 -10.54
CA LEU A 130 -4.40 -5.48 -11.34
C LEU A 130 -4.76 -5.43 -12.82
N VAL A 131 -4.11 -4.55 -13.56
CA VAL A 131 -4.32 -4.37 -14.99
C VAL A 131 -3.18 -5.00 -15.77
N SER A 132 -3.47 -5.98 -16.62
CA SER A 132 -2.58 -6.41 -17.69
C SER A 132 -2.87 -5.57 -18.93
N ILE A 133 -1.95 -4.67 -19.27
CA ILE A 133 -1.99 -3.85 -20.49
C ILE A 133 -1.75 -4.71 -21.72
N ILE A 134 -0.97 -5.79 -21.59
CA ILE A 134 -0.62 -6.69 -22.69
C ILE A 134 -1.79 -7.62 -23.08
N ASP A 135 -2.60 -8.04 -22.12
CA ASP A 135 -3.79 -8.87 -22.36
C ASP A 135 -5.09 -8.04 -22.52
N GLY A 136 -5.06 -6.76 -22.16
CA GLY A 136 -6.22 -5.88 -22.19
C GLY A 136 -7.28 -6.23 -21.13
N VAL A 137 -6.85 -6.67 -19.94
CA VAL A 137 -7.76 -7.12 -18.85
C VAL A 137 -7.40 -6.44 -17.53
N ALA A 138 -8.42 -6.01 -16.79
CA ALA A 138 -8.32 -5.49 -15.44
C ALA A 138 -9.00 -6.45 -14.46
N PHE A 139 -8.20 -7.08 -13.60
CA PHE A 139 -8.63 -8.05 -12.58
C PHE A 139 -8.86 -7.34 -11.26
N HIS A 140 -10.09 -7.39 -10.73
CA HIS A 140 -10.47 -6.79 -9.45
C HIS A 140 -10.53 -7.85 -8.35
N TYR A 141 -9.85 -7.57 -7.25
CA TYR A 141 -9.80 -8.38 -6.04
C TYR A 141 -10.41 -7.61 -4.89
N ASP A 142 -11.52 -8.12 -4.39
CA ASP A 142 -12.30 -7.50 -3.32
C ASP A 142 -12.45 -8.47 -2.16
N SER A 143 -11.97 -8.07 -0.97
CA SER A 143 -12.10 -8.87 0.25
C SER A 143 -13.45 -8.70 0.95
N LEU A 144 -14.28 -7.77 0.50
CA LEU A 144 -15.67 -7.55 0.92
C LEU A 144 -16.56 -7.51 -0.34
N SER A 145 -16.48 -8.54 -1.17
CA SER A 145 -17.16 -8.58 -2.47
C SER A 145 -18.69 -8.48 -2.29
N PRO A 146 -19.41 -7.66 -3.07
CA PRO A 146 -18.97 -6.89 -4.24
C PRO A 146 -18.81 -5.38 -3.97
N SER A 147 -18.31 -4.97 -2.81
CA SER A 147 -18.35 -3.58 -2.32
C SER A 147 -17.78 -2.54 -3.29
N ASN A 148 -16.57 -2.74 -3.83
CA ASN A 148 -15.89 -1.77 -4.70
C ASN A 148 -16.05 -2.06 -6.20
N TRP A 149 -17.08 -2.82 -6.60
CA TRP A 149 -17.25 -3.23 -8.01
C TRP A 149 -17.38 -2.04 -8.98
N ASN A 150 -18.16 -1.01 -8.61
CA ASN A 150 -18.40 0.14 -9.50
C ASN A 150 -17.16 1.03 -9.61
N GLU A 151 -16.49 1.21 -8.48
CA GLU A 151 -15.29 1.99 -8.27
C GLU A 151 -14.13 1.39 -9.10
N ALA A 152 -13.92 0.08 -9.02
CA ALA A 152 -12.90 -0.64 -9.78
C ALA A 152 -13.21 -0.71 -11.30
N ASN A 153 -14.49 -0.85 -11.68
CA ASN A 153 -14.90 -0.76 -13.08
C ASN A 153 -14.70 0.67 -13.63
N ASN A 154 -15.04 1.71 -12.86
CA ASN A 154 -14.78 3.11 -13.23
C ASN A 154 -13.27 3.37 -13.40
N ALA A 155 -12.44 2.94 -12.44
CA ALA A 155 -10.98 3.02 -12.57
C ALA A 155 -10.47 2.32 -13.84
N THR A 156 -11.03 1.16 -14.19
CA THR A 156 -10.73 0.45 -15.44
C THR A 156 -11.07 1.28 -16.68
N GLN A 157 -12.25 1.90 -16.75
CA GLN A 157 -12.64 2.76 -17.87
C GLN A 157 -11.75 4.02 -17.96
N LYS A 158 -11.49 4.67 -16.83
CA LYS A 158 -10.63 5.87 -16.74
C LYS A 158 -9.20 5.58 -17.21
N LEU A 159 -8.63 4.45 -16.78
CA LEU A 159 -7.31 4.01 -17.19
C LEU A 159 -7.28 3.62 -18.68
N SER A 160 -8.30 2.90 -19.16
CA SER A 160 -8.46 2.50 -20.57
C SER A 160 -8.43 3.71 -21.50
N ILE A 161 -9.13 4.78 -21.13
CA ILE A 161 -9.08 6.08 -21.82
C ILE A 161 -7.67 6.67 -21.74
N LEU A 162 -7.08 6.80 -20.55
CA LEU A 162 -5.77 7.41 -20.35
C LEU A 162 -4.68 6.80 -21.25
N ILE A 163 -4.57 5.47 -21.24
CA ILE A 163 -3.56 4.70 -21.98
C ILE A 163 -3.92 4.47 -23.45
N GLY A 164 -5.14 4.82 -23.89
CA GLY A 164 -5.59 4.65 -25.27
C GLY A 164 -5.73 3.20 -25.73
N LYS A 165 -6.02 2.26 -24.82
CA LYS A 165 -6.18 0.82 -25.11
C LYS A 165 -7.44 0.28 -24.43
N PRO A 166 -8.24 -0.57 -25.09
CA PRO A 166 -9.43 -1.17 -24.48
C PRO A 166 -9.00 -2.10 -23.32
N LEU A 167 -9.62 -1.89 -22.15
CA LEU A 167 -9.48 -2.78 -20.99
C LEU A 167 -10.82 -3.44 -20.68
N ARG A 168 -10.85 -4.77 -20.61
CA ARG A 168 -11.99 -5.53 -20.13
C ARG A 168 -11.92 -5.71 -18.63
N PHE A 169 -12.91 -5.19 -17.92
CA PHE A 169 -13.07 -5.43 -16.48
C PHE A 169 -13.40 -6.91 -16.20
N MET A 170 -12.82 -7.46 -15.14
CA MET A 170 -13.08 -8.80 -14.62
C MET A 170 -13.08 -8.75 -13.09
N ASN A 171 -14.24 -8.89 -12.48
CA ASN A 171 -14.35 -9.16 -11.04
C ASN A 171 -13.89 -10.60 -10.77
N LEU A 172 -13.05 -10.82 -9.76
CA LEU A 172 -12.65 -12.16 -9.34
C LEU A 172 -13.42 -12.56 -8.09
N ASP A 173 -14.54 -13.24 -8.31
CA ASP A 173 -15.47 -13.71 -7.27
C ASP A 173 -14.85 -14.76 -6.33
N ASP A 174 -13.67 -15.29 -6.67
CA ASP A 174 -12.88 -16.23 -5.86
C ASP A 174 -11.76 -15.55 -5.04
N SER A 175 -11.80 -14.21 -4.92
CA SER A 175 -10.90 -13.46 -4.05
C SER A 175 -11.08 -13.84 -2.58
N PRO A 176 -9.99 -13.98 -1.78
CA PRO A 176 -10.08 -14.23 -0.34
C PRO A 176 -10.88 -13.13 0.37
N GLN A 177 -11.93 -13.53 1.09
CA GLN A 177 -12.77 -12.61 1.85
C GLN A 177 -12.20 -12.34 3.25
N GLN A 178 -12.46 -11.17 3.80
CA GLN A 178 -12.08 -10.78 5.16
C GLN A 178 -13.13 -11.20 6.19
N GLU A 179 -12.70 -11.48 7.42
CA GLU A 179 -13.59 -11.90 8.53
C GLU A 179 -14.05 -10.72 9.41
N ASN A 180 -13.46 -9.53 9.26
CA ASN A 180 -13.71 -8.34 10.06
C ASN A 180 -13.97 -7.10 9.20
N GLY A 181 -14.21 -5.94 9.83
CA GLY A 181 -14.49 -4.68 9.15
C GLY A 181 -13.28 -3.79 8.82
N SER A 182 -12.03 -4.22 9.06
CA SER A 182 -10.86 -3.33 9.04
C SER A 182 -9.64 -3.81 8.25
N ASP A 183 -9.57 -5.09 7.86
CA ASP A 183 -8.40 -5.66 7.18
C ASP A 183 -8.35 -5.44 5.67
N CYS A 184 -9.31 -4.75 5.05
CA CYS A 184 -9.38 -4.55 3.59
C CYS A 184 -8.07 -4.02 2.98
N GLY A 185 -7.46 -2.98 3.58
CA GLY A 185 -6.15 -2.46 3.14
C GLY A 185 -5.01 -3.47 3.31
N VAL A 186 -5.06 -4.33 4.33
CA VAL A 186 -4.08 -5.40 4.54
C VAL A 186 -4.23 -6.48 3.47
N TYR A 187 -5.46 -6.83 3.09
CA TYR A 187 -5.75 -7.73 1.98
C TYR A 187 -5.25 -7.16 0.65
N VAL A 188 -5.42 -5.87 0.37
CA VAL A 188 -4.83 -5.20 -0.80
C VAL A 188 -3.31 -5.40 -0.84
N CYS A 189 -2.62 -5.06 0.24
CA CYS A 189 -1.16 -5.17 0.33
C CYS A 189 -0.63 -6.61 0.21
N ILE A 190 -1.29 -7.59 0.86
CA ILE A 190 -0.89 -9.01 0.78
C ILE A 190 -1.14 -9.56 -0.63
N GLN A 191 -2.31 -9.29 -1.22
CA GLN A 191 -2.64 -9.76 -2.57
C GLN A 191 -1.74 -9.14 -3.62
N MET A 192 -1.48 -7.83 -3.55
CA MET A 192 -0.54 -7.13 -4.42
C MET A 192 0.83 -7.79 -4.41
N ARG A 193 1.41 -8.02 -3.22
CA ARG A 193 2.70 -8.73 -3.09
C ARG A 193 2.65 -10.16 -3.63
N HIS A 194 1.56 -10.90 -3.38
CA HIS A 194 1.43 -12.28 -3.89
C HIS A 194 1.40 -12.32 -5.41
N LEU A 195 0.55 -11.49 -6.02
CA LEU A 195 0.41 -11.37 -7.47
C LEU A 195 1.73 -10.91 -8.09
N LEU A 196 2.34 -9.85 -7.57
CA LEU A 196 3.63 -9.34 -8.02
C LEU A 196 4.72 -10.42 -7.97
N LEU A 197 5.04 -10.95 -6.79
CA LEU A 197 6.20 -11.82 -6.61
C LEU A 197 5.95 -13.25 -7.11
N LYS A 198 4.77 -13.82 -6.90
CA LYS A 198 4.46 -15.24 -7.14
C LYS A 198 3.65 -15.51 -8.41
N ARG A 199 3.04 -14.50 -9.03
CA ARG A 199 2.40 -14.63 -10.35
C ARG A 199 3.23 -13.97 -11.44
N LEU A 200 3.53 -12.68 -11.33
CA LEU A 200 4.14 -11.91 -12.43
C LEU A 200 5.66 -12.12 -12.53
N LEU A 201 6.41 -12.00 -11.43
CA LEU A 201 7.89 -12.05 -11.45
C LEU A 201 8.48 -13.47 -11.38
N SER A 202 7.70 -14.45 -10.89
CA SER A 202 8.13 -15.87 -10.83
C SER A 202 7.79 -16.68 -12.08
N ALA A 203 7.00 -16.14 -13.01
CA ALA A 203 6.52 -16.90 -14.17
C ALA A 203 7.50 -16.88 -15.34
N ASN A 204 7.64 -18.02 -16.02
CA ASN A 204 8.32 -18.07 -17.30
C ASN A 204 7.47 -17.40 -18.39
N ALA A 205 8.10 -16.65 -19.29
CA ALA A 205 7.43 -15.89 -20.36
C ALA A 205 6.62 -16.70 -21.40
N LYS A 206 6.48 -18.02 -21.20
CA LYS A 206 5.68 -18.94 -22.04
C LYS A 206 4.51 -19.59 -21.28
N GLU A 207 4.39 -19.36 -19.98
CA GLU A 207 3.37 -20.00 -19.13
C GLU A 207 2.11 -19.14 -19.06
N LYS A 208 0.94 -19.78 -19.12
CA LYS A 208 -0.33 -19.12 -18.82
C LYS A 208 -0.49 -19.04 -17.30
N ILE A 209 -0.47 -17.83 -16.77
CA ILE A 209 -0.54 -17.57 -15.34
C ILE A 209 -2.01 -17.39 -14.95
N SER A 210 -2.50 -18.15 -13.97
CA SER A 210 -3.82 -17.90 -13.40
C SER A 210 -3.76 -16.72 -12.43
N MET A 211 -4.63 -15.73 -12.66
CA MET A 211 -4.83 -14.58 -11.77
C MET A 211 -5.82 -14.87 -10.62
N SER A 212 -6.46 -16.04 -10.63
CA SER A 212 -7.29 -16.50 -9.51
C SER A 212 -6.51 -16.53 -8.18
N MET A 213 -7.18 -16.06 -7.14
CA MET A 213 -6.77 -16.17 -5.74
C MET A 213 -7.63 -17.17 -4.95
N GLY A 214 -8.48 -17.94 -5.65
CA GLY A 214 -9.29 -19.01 -5.09
C GLY A 214 -8.47 -20.01 -4.29
N GLY A 215 -8.94 -20.33 -3.08
CA GLY A 215 -8.25 -21.24 -2.16
C GLY A 215 -6.95 -20.69 -1.55
N LYS A 216 -6.63 -19.39 -1.72
CA LYS A 216 -5.59 -18.73 -0.93
C LYS A 216 -6.16 -18.26 0.40
N MET A 217 -5.45 -18.54 1.49
CA MET A 217 -5.72 -17.93 2.78
C MET A 217 -4.85 -16.69 2.96
N VAL A 218 -5.41 -15.66 3.58
CA VAL A 218 -4.73 -14.39 3.87
C VAL A 218 -4.60 -14.25 5.39
N ASP A 219 -3.37 -14.26 5.90
CA ASP A 219 -3.10 -13.96 7.31
C ASP A 219 -2.89 -12.45 7.48
N ALA A 220 -3.98 -11.71 7.68
CA ALA A 220 -3.94 -10.27 7.85
C ALA A 220 -3.19 -9.84 9.13
N ASN A 221 -3.32 -10.60 10.22
CA ASN A 221 -2.59 -10.35 11.46
C ASN A 221 -1.07 -10.51 11.28
N GLY A 222 -0.65 -11.56 10.56
CA GLY A 222 0.72 -11.76 10.09
C GLY A 222 1.20 -10.61 9.20
N GLY A 223 0.36 -10.15 8.26
CA GLY A 223 0.64 -9.01 7.39
C GLY A 223 0.89 -7.70 8.15
N ARG A 224 -0.02 -7.34 9.08
CA ARG A 224 0.13 -6.18 9.97
C ARG A 224 1.45 -6.22 10.76
N LYS A 225 1.76 -7.36 11.38
CA LYS A 225 3.01 -7.61 12.12
C LYS A 225 4.25 -7.51 11.23
N GLU A 226 4.16 -7.93 9.98
CA GLU A 226 5.24 -7.86 9.01
C GLU A 226 5.52 -6.42 8.55
N MET A 227 4.47 -5.67 8.18
CA MET A 227 4.57 -4.25 7.83
C MET A 227 5.20 -3.44 8.97
N LEU A 228 4.70 -3.60 10.20
CA LEU A 228 5.27 -2.97 11.39
C LEU A 228 6.75 -3.31 11.58
N ARG A 229 7.15 -4.58 11.39
CA ARG A 229 8.56 -5.00 11.51
C ARG A 229 9.44 -4.35 10.46
N ILE A 230 8.95 -4.19 9.23
CA ILE A 230 9.70 -3.56 8.12
C ILE A 230 9.88 -2.06 8.39
N ILE A 231 8.80 -1.35 8.77
CA ILE A 231 8.84 0.07 9.18
C ILE A 231 9.85 0.27 10.31
N GLU A 232 9.77 -0.55 11.35
CA GLU A 232 10.68 -0.50 12.50
C GLU A 232 12.15 -0.78 12.13
N THR A 233 12.39 -1.60 11.11
CA THR A 233 13.75 -1.88 10.63
C THR A 233 14.33 -0.66 9.94
N PHE A 234 13.62 -0.09 8.96
CA PHE A 234 14.08 1.11 8.25
C PHE A 234 14.20 2.34 9.16
N ARG A 235 13.28 2.51 10.12
CA ARG A 235 13.38 3.58 11.12
C ARG A 235 14.69 3.49 11.91
N LYS A 236 15.02 2.30 12.44
CA LYS A 236 16.25 2.07 13.22
C LYS A 236 17.52 2.22 12.37
N GLU A 237 17.47 1.86 11.09
CA GLU A 237 18.58 2.15 10.17
C GLU A 237 18.74 3.65 9.92
N GLY A 238 17.65 4.38 9.68
CA GLY A 238 17.68 5.82 9.50
C GLY A 238 18.16 6.57 10.75
N GLU A 239 17.80 6.10 11.95
CA GLU A 239 18.34 6.62 13.22
C GLU A 239 19.86 6.36 13.32
N ARG A 240 20.34 5.12 13.05
CA ARG A 240 21.77 4.77 13.07
C ARG A 240 22.62 5.53 12.05
N ARG A 241 22.07 5.89 10.88
CA ARG A 241 22.78 6.69 9.86
C ARG A 241 22.90 8.17 10.23
N ARG A 242 22.20 8.63 11.28
CA ARG A 242 22.18 10.04 11.75
C ARG A 242 22.92 10.23 13.09
N SER A 243 23.40 9.16 13.72
CA SER A 243 24.18 9.15 14.97
C SER A 243 25.68 8.99 14.73
#